data_AF-A0A435XPL3-F1
#
_entry.id   AF-A0A435XPL3-F1
#
_cell.length_a   1.000
_cell.length_b   1.000
_cell.length_c   1.000
_cell.angle_alpha   90.00
_cell.angle_beta   90.00
_cell.angle_gamma   90.00
#
_symmetry.space_group_name_H-M   'P 1'
#
loop_
_entity.id
_entity.type
_entity.pdbx_description
1 polymer ?
#
loop_
_entity_poly.entity_id
_entity_poly.type
_entity_poly.pdbx_seq_one_letter_code
_entity_poly.pdbx_strand_id
1 'polypeptide(L)'
;MMRSILVGILVLMAAGIGWLTFDWYRGHYGGEPFGAAFTLVDQKGAPITEAAFRGQPSVVFFGFTHCPEVCPTTLFELAGWLK
;
A
#
# COMPACT_ATOMS: atom_id res chain seq x y z
N MET A 1 44.08 -16.90 17.41
CA MET A 1 43.04 -16.81 18.45
C MET A 1 42.37 -15.44 18.52
N MET A 2 43.11 -14.34 18.72
CA MET A 2 42.51 -12.98 18.81
C MET A 2 41.71 -12.55 17.55
N ARG A 3 42.24 -12.81 16.35
CA ARG A 3 41.59 -12.44 15.07
C ARG A 3 40.25 -13.13 14.83
N SER A 4 40.12 -14.41 15.18
CA SER A 4 38.87 -15.16 15.00
C SER A 4 37.79 -14.70 15.99
N ILE A 5 38.17 -14.31 17.21
CA ILE A 5 37.25 -13.73 18.20
C ILE A 5 36.73 -12.37 17.72
N LEU A 6 37.63 -11.50 17.21
CA LEU A 6 37.24 -10.20 16.66
C LEU A 6 36.28 -10.33 15.48
N VAL A 7 36.52 -11.28 14.56
CA VAL A 7 35.62 -11.53 13.43
C VAL A 7 34.26 -12.02 13.90
N GLY A 8 34.20 -12.93 14.87
CA GLY A 8 32.94 -13.41 15.43
C GLY A 8 32.09 -12.30 16.07
N ILE A 9 32.72 -11.43 16.86
CA ILE A 9 32.05 -10.28 17.48
C ILE A 9 31.52 -9.32 16.40
N LEU A 10 32.31 -9.05 15.35
CA LEU A 10 31.91 -8.14 14.28
C LEU A 10 30.69 -8.66 13.51
N VAL A 11 30.65 -9.97 13.23
CA VAL A 11 29.51 -10.62 12.56
C VAL A 11 28.26 -10.56 13.43
N LEU A 12 28.38 -10.83 14.74
CA LEU A 12 27.25 -10.76 15.67
C LEU A 12 26.71 -9.33 15.80
N MET A 13 27.59 -8.34 15.88
CA MET A 13 27.22 -6.92 15.92
C MET A 13 26.51 -6.49 14.63
N ALA A 14 27.05 -6.86 13.45
CA ALA A 14 26.44 -6.53 12.18
C ALA A 14 25.07 -7.19 12.01
N ALA A 15 24.91 -8.44 12.43
CA ALA A 15 23.63 -9.15 12.41
C ALA A 15 22.62 -8.51 13.37
N GLY A 16 23.06 -8.15 14.59
CA GLY A 16 22.20 -7.48 15.58
C GLY A 16 21.75 -6.11 15.11
N ILE A 17 22.67 -5.29 14.58
CA ILE A 17 22.35 -3.98 14.00
C ILE A 17 21.41 -4.14 12.81
N GLY A 18 21.69 -5.08 11.90
CA GLY A 18 20.85 -5.35 10.73
C GLY A 18 19.43 -5.79 11.12
N TRP A 19 19.30 -6.60 12.17
CA TRP A 19 17.99 -7.01 12.68
C TRP A 19 17.23 -5.85 13.30
N LEU A 20 17.90 -5.06 14.15
CA LEU A 20 17.30 -3.89 14.82
C LEU A 20 16.86 -2.83 13.82
N THR A 21 17.69 -2.51 12.82
CA THR A 21 17.33 -1.53 11.78
C THR A 21 16.17 -2.02 10.92
N PHE A 22 16.13 -3.31 10.60
CA PHE A 22 15.06 -3.89 9.79
C PHE A 22 13.72 -3.97 10.52
N ASP A 23 13.72 -4.31 11.81
CA ASP A 23 12.52 -4.29 12.66
C ASP A 23 11.97 -2.86 12.81
N TRP A 24 12.86 -1.91 13.08
CA TRP A 24 12.50 -0.49 13.18
C TRP A 24 11.92 0.04 11.86
N TYR A 25 12.51 -0.35 10.72
CA TYR A 25 12.02 0.01 9.40
C TYR A 25 10.62 -0.56 9.12
N ARG A 26 10.35 -1.83 9.43
CA ARG A 26 9.00 -2.39 9.27
C ARG A 26 7.96 -1.70 10.16
N GLY A 27 8.31 -1.36 11.39
CA GLY A 27 7.39 -0.70 12.32
C GLY A 27 7.04 0.74 11.92
N HIS A 28 8.00 1.49 11.37
CA HIS A 28 7.78 2.89 10.98
C HIS A 28 7.24 3.08 9.56
N TYR A 29 7.58 2.17 8.63
CA TYR A 29 7.17 2.27 7.22
C TYR A 29 6.10 1.25 6.83
N GLY A 30 5.69 0.37 7.75
CA GLY A 30 4.45 -0.39 7.64
C GLY A 30 3.27 0.57 7.83
N GLY A 31 2.98 1.35 6.78
CA GLY A 31 1.91 2.34 6.81
C GLY A 31 0.58 1.72 7.24
N GLU A 32 -0.25 2.52 7.91
CA GLU A 32 -1.66 2.18 8.10
C GLU A 32 -2.27 1.78 6.74
N PRO A 33 -3.26 0.87 6.74
CA PRO A 33 -3.96 0.50 5.52
C PRO A 33 -4.32 1.77 4.73
N PHE A 34 -3.79 1.91 3.52
CA PHE A 34 -4.13 3.03 2.66
C PHE A 34 -5.65 2.98 2.37
N GLY A 35 -6.38 3.99 2.84
CA GLY A 35 -7.82 4.12 2.63
C GLY A 35 -8.63 4.17 3.92
N ALA A 36 -9.59 5.10 3.97
CA ALA A 36 -10.59 5.16 5.04
C ALA A 36 -11.72 4.16 4.75
N ALA A 37 -12.34 3.64 5.82
CA ALA A 37 -13.57 2.87 5.68
C ALA A 37 -14.65 3.73 5.00
N PHE A 38 -15.40 3.14 4.07
CA PHE A 38 -16.45 3.84 3.35
C PHE A 38 -17.73 3.01 3.25
N THR A 39 -18.86 3.70 3.18
CA THR A 39 -20.14 3.10 2.87
C THR A 39 -20.79 3.95 1.80
N LEU A 40 -20.96 3.36 0.62
CA LEU A 40 -21.47 4.02 -0.58
C LEU A 40 -22.65 3.22 -1.14
N VAL A 41 -23.31 3.78 -2.14
CA VAL A 41 -24.34 3.11 -2.93
C VAL A 41 -23.83 2.95 -4.36
N ASP A 42 -23.92 1.74 -4.89
CA ASP A 42 -23.50 1.46 -6.26
C ASP A 42 -24.52 1.96 -7.30
N GLN A 43 -24.17 1.82 -8.58
CA GLN A 43 -25.00 2.21 -9.71
C GLN A 43 -26.31 1.41 -9.85
N LYS A 44 -26.49 0.33 -9.08
CA LYS A 44 -27.71 -0.49 -9.03
C LYS A 44 -28.55 -0.19 -7.78
N GLY A 45 -28.11 0.71 -6.91
CA GLY A 45 -28.77 1.05 -5.65
C GLY A 45 -28.40 0.13 -4.48
N ALA A 46 -27.40 -0.75 -4.61
CA ALA A 46 -26.96 -1.64 -3.56
C ALA A 46 -25.87 -1.00 -2.68
N PRO A 47 -25.82 -1.31 -1.37
CA PRO A 47 -24.75 -0.83 -0.51
C PRO A 47 -23.40 -1.48 -0.88
N ILE A 48 -22.34 -0.69 -0.92
CA ILE A 48 -20.96 -1.14 -1.20
C ILE A 48 -19.98 -0.51 -0.20
N THR A 49 -18.96 -1.27 0.20
CA THR A 49 -17.93 -0.87 1.17
C THR A 49 -16.54 -1.24 0.67
N GLU A 50 -15.48 -0.82 1.38
CA GLU A 50 -14.10 -1.15 1.04
C GLU A 50 -13.83 -2.66 1.04
N ALA A 51 -14.67 -3.44 1.74
CA ALA A 51 -14.58 -4.90 1.77
C ALA A 51 -14.73 -5.54 0.37
N ALA A 52 -15.47 -4.91 -0.54
CA ALA A 52 -15.67 -5.41 -1.91
C ALA A 52 -14.40 -5.36 -2.77
N PHE A 53 -13.38 -4.61 -2.36
CA PHE A 53 -12.17 -4.34 -3.13
C PHE A 53 -10.92 -5.04 -2.55
N ARG A 54 -11.08 -5.86 -1.50
CA ARG A 54 -9.96 -6.59 -0.90
C ARG A 54 -9.55 -7.78 -1.77
N GLY A 55 -8.25 -8.08 -1.78
CA GLY A 55 -7.70 -9.26 -2.46
C GLY A 55 -7.27 -9.03 -3.92
N GLN A 56 -7.54 -7.85 -4.48
CA GLN A 56 -7.08 -7.47 -5.82
C GLN A 56 -6.66 -6.00 -5.86
N PRO A 57 -5.66 -5.62 -6.69
CA PRO A 57 -5.32 -4.23 -6.92
C PRO A 57 -6.55 -3.46 -7.40
N SER A 58 -6.87 -2.37 -6.70
CA SER A 58 -8.03 -1.54 -6.99
C SER A 58 -7.62 -0.07 -7.05
N VAL A 59 -8.29 0.70 -7.90
CA VAL A 59 -8.08 2.15 -8.04
C VAL A 59 -9.38 2.87 -7.71
N VAL A 60 -9.28 3.93 -6.91
CA VAL A 60 -10.41 4.80 -6.57
C VAL A 60 -10.23 6.14 -7.29
N PHE A 61 -11.23 6.54 -8.06
CA PHE A 61 -11.28 7.82 -8.77
C PHE A 61 -12.40 8.69 -8.21
N PHE A 62 -12.06 9.92 -7.79
CA PHE A 62 -13.01 10.89 -7.27
C PHE A 62 -13.41 11.87 -8.38
N GLY A 63 -14.66 11.75 -8.85
CA GLY A 63 -15.21 12.59 -9.92
C GLY A 63 -16.71 12.89 -9.72
N PHE A 64 -17.32 13.55 -10.69
CA PHE A 64 -18.74 13.90 -10.68
C PHE A 64 -19.35 13.76 -12.09
N THR A 65 -20.66 13.57 -12.14
CA THR A 65 -21.38 13.19 -13.37
C THR A 65 -21.47 14.29 -14.42
N HIS A 66 -21.41 15.55 -14.00
CA HIS A 66 -21.53 16.73 -14.89
C HIS A 66 -20.18 17.42 -15.12
N CYS A 67 -19.14 16.62 -15.32
CA CYS A 67 -17.78 17.11 -15.52
C CYS A 67 -17.46 17.19 -17.03
N PRO A 68 -17.03 18.35 -17.53
CA PRO A 68 -17.03 18.62 -18.96
C PRO A 68 -16.04 17.76 -19.77
N GLU A 69 -14.80 17.55 -19.30
CA GLU A 69 -13.77 16.86 -20.12
C GLU A 69 -12.80 15.99 -19.31
N VAL A 70 -12.26 16.49 -18.19
CA VAL A 70 -11.21 15.77 -17.45
C VAL A 70 -11.69 14.44 -16.86
N CYS A 71 -12.89 14.42 -16.27
CA CYS A 71 -13.39 13.22 -15.63
C CYS A 71 -13.66 12.05 -16.59
N PRO A 72 -14.36 12.23 -17.73
CA PRO A 72 -14.54 11.13 -18.69
C PRO A 72 -13.21 10.66 -19.29
N THR A 73 -12.28 11.58 -19.55
CA THR A 73 -10.96 11.25 -20.10
C THR A 73 -10.14 10.41 -19.11
N THR A 74 -10.04 10.84 -17.85
CA THR A 74 -9.31 10.09 -16.82
C THR A 74 -9.92 8.71 -16.58
N LEU A 75 -11.25 8.58 -16.57
CA LEU A 75 -11.91 7.30 -16.37
C LEU A 75 -11.62 6.32 -17.52
N PHE A 76 -11.61 6.82 -18.77
CA PHE A 76 -11.23 6.02 -19.93
C PHE A 76 -9.76 5.57 -19.89
N GLU A 77 -8.85 6.46 -19.52
CA GLU A 77 -7.44 6.11 -19.35
C GLU A 77 -7.27 5.01 -18.31
N LEU A 78 -7.83 5.19 -17.10
CA LEU A 78 -7.77 4.21 -16.01
C LEU A 78 -8.28 2.83 -16.44
N ALA A 79 -9.38 2.76 -17.20
CA ALA A 79 -9.90 1.49 -17.73
C ALA A 79 -8.91 0.78 -18.68
N GLY A 80 -8.00 1.52 -19.32
CA GLY A 80 -6.89 0.97 -20.09
C GLY A 80 -5.78 0.36 -19.23
N TRP A 81 -5.50 0.92 -18.05
CA TRP A 81 -4.46 0.44 -17.13
C TRP A 81 -4.88 -0.81 -16.34
N LEU A 82 -6.18 -0.99 -16.08
CA LEU A 82 -6.73 -2.08 -15.26
C LEU A 82 -7.07 -3.36 -16.06
N LYS A 83 -6.50 -3.55 -17.24
CA LYS A 83 -6.58 -4.81 -18.02
C LYS A 83 -5.64 -5.88 -17.44
#